data_AF-A0A8T5GKT5-F1
#
_entry.id   AF-A0A8T5GKT5-F1
#
_cell.length_a   1.000
_cell.length_b   1.000
_cell.length_c   1.000
_cell.angle_alpha   90.00
_cell.angle_beta   90.00
_cell.angle_gamma   90.00
#
_symmetry.space_group_name_H-M   'P 1'
#
loop_
_entity.id
_entity.type
_entity.pdbx_description
1 polymer ?
#
loop_
_entity_poly.entity_id
_entity_poly.type
_entity_poly.pdbx_seq_one_letter_code
_entity_poly.pdbx_strand_id
1 'polypeptide(L)'
;MILTDSAPVFTTIDLTWNLCSDLTGTCEGLRETSLNVAKSNVGWSEELDIKSIFNDEDLARPSGSKYMDYYKIEISGVSDNGDEYRSLDGGMKFSITEEMPKPVDMGDEMLTDHIADLTSKIEALEASIESEDGDTTAMEAELVELNVNFELACEDDRADCPSDDIKSANDTEESSLDTNVIIMVIGILIVASLLGLMFVRSGKDEVIETKWNEASLPAHDAIANSMYGGAQEIFQQPVAYAAPVAVQQPVAQPVVMPAPVAPVAGPALPPGGLPAGWTMEQWVYYGQQYLDQMNQY
;
A
#
# COMPACT_ATOMS: atom_id res chain seq x y z
N MET A 1 16.65 26.35 -9.43
CA MET A 1 15.62 27.40 -9.26
C MET A 1 16.23 28.77 -9.52
N ILE A 2 15.51 29.68 -10.20
CA ILE A 2 15.94 31.07 -10.40
C ILE A 2 14.72 31.99 -10.23
N LEU A 3 14.93 33.21 -9.73
CA LEU A 3 13.87 34.21 -9.67
C LEU A 3 13.65 34.83 -11.05
N THR A 4 12.39 35.19 -11.35
CA THR A 4 12.07 35.97 -12.55
C THR A 4 12.50 37.43 -12.38
N ASP A 5 12.71 38.14 -13.48
CA ASP A 5 13.08 39.57 -13.47
C ASP A 5 12.09 40.50 -12.76
N SER A 6 10.84 40.05 -12.56
CA SER A 6 9.80 40.80 -11.85
C SER A 6 9.72 40.50 -10.35
N ALA A 7 10.60 39.63 -9.83
CA ALA A 7 10.59 39.26 -8.43
C ALA A 7 11.10 40.43 -7.56
N PRO A 8 10.52 40.66 -6.36
CA PRO A 8 11.06 41.62 -5.41
C PRO A 8 12.40 41.15 -4.85
N VAL A 9 13.11 42.05 -4.18
CA VAL A 9 14.32 41.68 -3.44
C VAL A 9 13.91 40.99 -2.15
N PHE A 10 14.26 39.72 -2.00
CA PHE A 10 13.96 38.94 -0.81
C PHE A 10 15.04 39.07 0.26
N THR A 11 14.61 39.20 1.51
CA THR A 11 15.46 39.11 2.71
C THR A 11 15.54 37.67 3.22
N THR A 12 14.46 36.90 3.06
CA THR A 12 14.40 35.47 3.35
C THR A 12 13.66 34.74 2.22
N ILE A 13 14.10 33.52 1.93
CA ILE A 13 13.38 32.57 1.08
C ILE A 13 13.56 31.19 1.74
N ASP A 14 12.45 30.56 2.08
CA ASP A 14 12.39 29.24 2.69
C ASP A 14 11.68 28.26 1.74
N LEU A 15 12.26 27.08 1.61
CA LEU A 15 11.74 25.97 0.83
C LEU A 15 11.35 24.83 1.76
N THR A 16 10.18 24.25 1.51
CA THR A 16 9.73 23.01 2.14
C THR A 16 9.42 21.99 1.06
N TRP A 17 10.17 20.90 1.04
CA TRP A 17 9.95 19.74 0.17
C TRP A 17 9.28 18.63 0.96
N ASN A 18 8.19 18.09 0.41
CA ASN A 18 7.55 16.87 0.91
C ASN A 18 7.64 15.79 -0.16
N LEU A 19 8.06 14.60 0.24
CA LEU A 19 8.08 13.41 -0.59
C LEU A 19 7.03 12.42 -0.08
N CYS A 20 6.07 12.12 -0.95
CA CYS A 20 4.95 11.26 -0.63
C CYS A 20 4.65 10.32 -1.79
N SER A 21 3.88 9.27 -1.53
CA SER A 21 3.37 8.36 -2.55
C SER A 21 1.87 8.54 -2.72
N ASP A 22 1.42 8.75 -3.95
CA ASP A 22 -0.01 8.71 -4.30
C ASP A 22 -0.59 7.29 -4.21
N LEU A 23 0.27 6.25 -4.24
CA LEU A 23 -0.16 4.86 -4.16
C LEU A 23 -0.60 4.49 -2.74
N THR A 24 0.22 4.85 -1.74
CA THR A 24 -0.06 4.57 -0.32
C THR A 24 -0.80 5.71 0.37
N GLY A 25 -0.72 6.93 -0.19
CA GLY A 25 -1.19 8.15 0.47
C GLY A 25 -0.31 8.60 1.64
N THR A 26 0.88 8.02 1.80
CA THR A 26 1.82 8.34 2.89
C THR A 26 2.90 9.29 2.44
N CYS A 27 3.30 10.19 3.35
CA CYS A 27 4.47 11.06 3.18
C CYS A 27 5.58 10.53 4.06
N GLU A 28 6.77 10.36 3.49
CA GLU A 28 7.89 9.70 4.15
C GLU A 28 9.14 10.59 4.18
N GLY A 29 9.15 11.67 3.40
CA GLY A 29 10.27 12.61 3.37
C GLY A 29 9.84 14.05 3.59
N LEU A 30 10.62 14.76 4.40
CA LEU A 30 10.49 16.20 4.62
C LEU A 30 11.87 16.85 4.60
N ARG A 31 12.01 17.93 3.84
CA ARG A 31 13.21 18.77 3.87
C ARG A 31 12.84 20.23 3.87
N GLU A 32 13.31 20.94 4.89
CA GLU A 32 13.19 22.39 5.00
C GLU A 32 14.56 23.03 4.76
N THR A 33 14.62 24.07 3.95
CA THR A 33 15.88 24.72 3.58
C THR A 33 15.67 26.21 3.39
N SER A 34 16.41 27.03 4.13
CA SER A 34 16.48 28.47 3.90
C SER A 34 17.53 28.75 2.82
N LEU A 35 17.08 29.33 1.71
CA LEU A 35 17.96 29.68 0.60
C LEU A 35 18.81 30.90 0.92
N ASN A 36 20.06 30.86 0.47
CA ASN A 36 20.93 32.03 0.52
C ASN A 36 20.50 33.08 -0.51
N VAL A 37 19.82 34.13 -0.05
CA VAL A 37 19.31 35.24 -0.88
C VAL A 37 20.39 36.01 -1.64
N ALA A 38 21.67 35.91 -1.26
CA ALA A 38 22.77 36.51 -2.03
C ALA A 38 22.95 35.86 -3.42
N LYS A 39 22.42 34.64 -3.62
CA LYS A 39 22.44 33.94 -4.92
C LYS A 39 21.24 34.26 -5.81
N SER A 40 20.36 35.18 -5.43
CA SER A 40 19.13 35.51 -6.17
C SER A 40 19.36 35.85 -7.65
N ASN A 41 20.52 36.41 -8.01
CA ASN A 41 20.87 36.80 -9.39
C ASN A 41 21.43 35.64 -10.24
N VAL A 42 21.91 34.56 -9.62
CA VAL A 42 22.51 33.40 -10.30
C VAL A 42 21.67 32.13 -10.18
N GLY A 43 20.73 32.12 -9.25
CA GLY A 43 19.88 30.98 -8.94
C GLY A 43 20.52 30.00 -7.95
N TRP A 44 19.74 28.98 -7.61
CA TRP A 44 20.08 27.90 -6.70
C TRP A 44 20.02 26.57 -7.44
N SER A 45 21.02 25.72 -7.20
CA SER A 45 21.07 24.33 -7.62
C SER A 45 21.51 23.53 -6.40
N GLU A 46 20.70 22.56 -6.00
CA GLU A 46 20.97 21.68 -4.86
C GLU A 46 20.60 20.27 -5.28
N GLU A 47 21.30 19.29 -4.72
CA GLU A 47 20.90 17.88 -4.79
C GLU A 47 19.67 17.68 -3.90
N LEU A 48 18.68 16.97 -4.44
CA LEU A 48 17.40 16.77 -3.78
C LEU A 48 17.39 15.49 -2.95
N ASP A 49 18.26 15.46 -1.94
CA ASP A 49 18.27 14.41 -0.94
C ASP A 49 17.30 14.78 0.17
N ILE A 50 16.20 14.04 0.25
CA ILE A 50 15.16 14.24 1.26
C ILE A 50 15.31 13.13 2.29
N LYS A 51 15.55 13.53 3.55
CA LYS A 51 15.65 12.62 4.68
C LYS A 51 14.31 11.99 5.01
N SER A 52 14.34 10.78 5.53
CA SER A 52 13.16 10.11 6.05
C SER A 52 12.64 10.85 7.29
N ILE A 53 11.32 10.94 7.43
CA ILE A 53 10.69 11.47 8.66
C ILE A 53 10.68 10.44 9.79
N PHE A 54 10.97 9.17 9.48
CA PHE A 54 11.03 8.09 10.46
C PHE A 54 12.44 7.89 11.01
N ASN A 55 13.47 8.19 10.21
CA ASN A 55 14.87 8.17 10.61
C ASN A 55 15.63 9.29 9.89
N ASP A 56 16.20 10.22 10.65
CA ASP A 56 16.90 11.39 10.12
C ASP A 56 18.29 11.08 9.54
N GLU A 57 18.83 9.90 9.79
CA GLU A 57 20.07 9.42 9.15
C GLU A 57 19.82 8.81 7.76
N ASP A 58 18.59 8.35 7.48
CA ASP A 58 18.24 7.68 6.24
C ASP A 58 17.60 8.64 5.23
N LEU A 59 17.77 8.32 3.94
CA LEU A 59 17.00 8.97 2.87
C LEU A 59 15.59 8.39 2.82
N ALA A 60 14.59 9.22 2.51
CA ALA A 60 13.23 8.76 2.29
C ALA A 60 13.10 7.83 1.06
N ARG A 61 14.02 7.97 0.09
CA ARG A 61 14.13 7.15 -1.12
C ARG A 61 15.60 6.87 -1.43
N PRO A 62 16.23 5.87 -0.79
CA PRO A 62 17.65 5.56 -1.00
C PRO A 62 17.91 5.10 -2.44
N SER A 63 17.03 4.30 -3.04
CA SER A 63 17.15 3.83 -4.44
C SER A 63 16.40 4.70 -5.45
N GLY A 64 16.16 5.96 -5.11
CA GLY A 64 15.42 6.89 -5.96
C GLY A 64 13.90 6.75 -5.90
N SER A 65 13.23 7.62 -6.64
CA SER A 65 11.78 7.74 -6.64
C SER A 65 11.12 6.56 -7.34
N LYS A 66 9.95 6.15 -6.84
CA LYS A 66 9.13 5.09 -7.40
C LYS A 66 7.95 5.65 -8.18
N TYR A 67 7.32 4.81 -8.98
CA TYR A 67 6.07 5.13 -9.64
C TYR A 67 5.04 5.64 -8.62
N MET A 68 4.31 6.69 -8.99
CA MET A 68 3.34 7.39 -8.13
C MET A 68 3.93 8.11 -6.92
N ASP A 69 5.24 8.19 -6.74
CA ASP A 69 5.80 9.18 -5.83
C ASP A 69 5.55 10.59 -6.37
N TYR A 70 5.48 11.56 -5.47
CA TYR A 70 5.47 12.96 -5.82
C TYR A 70 6.30 13.80 -4.85
N TYR A 71 6.96 14.80 -5.42
CA TYR A 71 7.67 15.84 -4.71
C TYR A 71 6.81 17.10 -4.71
N LYS A 72 6.43 17.57 -3.53
CA LYS A 72 5.69 18.82 -3.36
C LYS A 72 6.63 19.88 -2.79
N ILE A 73 6.83 20.97 -3.51
CA ILE A 73 7.64 22.11 -3.07
C ILE A 73 6.74 23.28 -2.69
N GLU A 74 6.91 23.76 -1.46
CA GLU A 74 6.32 25.00 -0.97
C GLU A 74 7.42 26.02 -0.76
N ILE A 75 7.18 27.23 -1.25
CA ILE A 75 8.13 28.35 -1.16
C ILE A 75 7.45 29.47 -0.41
N SER A 76 8.13 30.00 0.61
CA SER A 76 7.75 31.24 1.30
C SER A 76 8.93 32.19 1.39
N GLY A 77 8.67 33.48 1.56
CA GLY A 77 9.74 34.46 1.72
C GLY A 77 9.23 35.83 2.08
N VAL A 78 10.13 36.68 2.60
CA VAL A 78 9.84 38.06 2.99
C VAL A 78 10.68 39.00 2.14
N SER A 79 10.05 39.99 1.53
CA SER A 79 10.74 41.02 0.75
C SER A 79 11.44 42.07 1.63
N ASP A 80 12.30 42.88 1.02
CA ASP A 80 12.95 44.04 1.64
C ASP A 80 11.97 45.10 2.17
N ASN A 81 10.79 45.20 1.56
CA ASN A 81 9.69 46.07 1.99
C ASN A 81 8.86 45.47 3.14
N GLY A 82 9.15 44.22 3.54
CA GLY A 82 8.43 43.51 4.60
C GLY A 82 7.18 42.75 4.11
N ASP A 83 6.88 42.74 2.82
CA ASP A 83 5.78 41.95 2.27
C ASP A 83 6.11 40.46 2.30
N GLU A 84 5.15 39.66 2.75
CA GLU A 84 5.25 38.19 2.81
C GLU A 84 4.68 37.55 1.54
N TYR A 85 5.42 36.58 1.01
CA TYR A 85 5.07 35.79 -0.16
C TYR A 85 5.00 34.32 0.20
N ARG A 86 4.02 33.61 -0.35
CA ARG A 86 3.87 32.16 -0.22
C ARG A 86 3.37 31.59 -1.54
N SER A 87 3.76 30.35 -1.83
CA SER A 87 3.27 29.61 -2.98
C SER A 87 1.75 29.44 -2.92
N LEU A 88 1.09 29.62 -4.07
CA LEU A 88 -0.35 29.39 -4.21
C LEU A 88 -0.67 27.90 -4.10
N ASP A 89 -1.89 27.57 -3.66
CA ASP A 89 -2.45 26.22 -3.60
C ASP A 89 -1.56 25.17 -2.89
N GLY A 90 -0.75 25.63 -1.93
CA GLY A 90 0.17 24.76 -1.21
C GLY A 90 1.36 24.28 -2.05
N GLY A 91 1.79 25.04 -3.06
CA GLY A 91 3.03 24.76 -3.77
C GLY A 91 2.88 24.03 -5.11
N MET A 92 4.02 23.62 -5.67
CA MET A 92 4.06 22.86 -6.92
C MET A 92 4.26 21.37 -6.62
N LYS A 93 3.51 20.51 -7.32
CA LYS A 93 3.61 19.05 -7.22
C LYS A 93 4.25 18.48 -8.49
N PHE A 94 5.34 17.74 -8.34
CA PHE A 94 6.00 16.97 -9.39
C PHE A 94 5.72 15.49 -9.14
N SER A 95 5.01 14.83 -10.05
CA SER A 95 4.64 13.41 -9.88
C SER A 95 5.49 12.53 -10.78
N ILE A 96 5.92 11.39 -10.25
CA ILE A 96 6.66 10.37 -10.98
C ILE A 96 5.65 9.50 -11.72
N THR A 97 5.69 9.58 -13.04
CA THR A 97 4.77 8.87 -13.94
C THR A 97 5.38 7.63 -14.57
N GLU A 98 6.66 7.37 -14.33
CA GLU A 98 7.39 6.26 -14.91
C GLU A 98 7.55 5.14 -13.87
N GLU A 99 7.49 3.90 -14.35
CA GLU A 99 7.82 2.74 -13.55
C GLU A 99 9.33 2.57 -13.44
N MET A 100 9.76 1.90 -12.36
CA MET A 100 11.16 1.55 -12.21
C MET A 100 11.59 0.71 -13.41
N PRO A 101 12.71 1.05 -14.09
CA PRO A 101 13.19 0.27 -15.21
C PRO A 101 13.52 -1.14 -14.77
N LYS A 102 13.50 -2.10 -15.69
CA LYS A 102 13.95 -3.47 -15.39
C LYS A 102 15.46 -3.47 -15.11
N PRO A 103 16.00 -4.41 -14.31
CA PRO A 103 17.43 -4.48 -14.02
C PRO A 103 18.34 -4.40 -15.26
N VAL A 104 17.98 -5.09 -16.34
CA VAL A 104 18.68 -5.04 -17.64
C VAL A 104 18.76 -3.64 -18.28
N ASP A 105 17.77 -2.80 -17.99
CA ASP A 105 17.67 -1.42 -18.50
C ASP A 105 18.22 -0.40 -17.49
N MET A 106 18.62 -0.81 -16.28
CA MET A 106 19.25 0.05 -15.29
C MET A 106 20.70 0.36 -15.67
N GLY A 107 21.15 1.58 -15.38
CA GLY A 107 22.57 1.91 -15.39
C GLY A 107 23.29 1.22 -14.22
N ASP A 108 24.61 1.03 -14.33
CA ASP A 108 25.39 0.23 -13.36
C ASP A 108 25.28 0.74 -11.91
N GLU A 109 25.31 2.06 -11.70
CA GLU A 109 25.13 2.70 -10.38
C GLU A 109 23.73 2.43 -9.81
N MET A 110 22.69 2.64 -10.62
CA MET A 110 21.29 2.39 -10.23
C MET A 110 21.05 0.91 -9.91
N LEU A 111 21.64 0.00 -10.68
CA LEU A 111 21.53 -1.44 -10.44
C LEU A 111 22.19 -1.81 -9.10
N THR A 112 23.37 -1.26 -8.82
CA THR A 112 24.09 -1.48 -7.55
C THR A 112 23.27 -0.98 -6.36
N ASP A 113 22.72 0.23 -6.44
CA ASP A 113 21.89 0.81 -5.39
C ASP A 113 20.56 0.05 -5.20
N HIS A 114 20.00 -0.48 -6.29
CA HIS A 114 18.79 -1.29 -6.23
C HIS A 114 19.04 -2.63 -5.52
N ILE A 115 20.14 -3.32 -5.82
CA ILE A 115 20.53 -4.57 -5.17
C ILE A 115 20.82 -4.35 -3.68
N ALA A 116 21.51 -3.25 -3.34
CA ALA A 116 21.82 -2.91 -1.95
C ALA A 116 20.54 -2.65 -1.12
N ASP A 117 19.57 -1.94 -1.70
CA ASP A 117 18.27 -1.67 -1.06
C ASP A 117 17.40 -2.92 -0.92
N LEU A 118 17.38 -3.79 -1.94
CA LEU A 118 16.70 -5.09 -1.84
C LEU A 118 17.31 -5.94 -0.73
N THR A 119 18.64 -6.06 -0.68
CA THR A 119 19.36 -6.76 0.40
C THR A 119 18.99 -6.20 1.77
N SER A 120 19.05 -4.87 1.94
CA SER A 120 18.74 -4.23 3.21
C SER A 120 17.29 -4.45 3.65
N LYS A 121 16.34 -4.46 2.72
CA LYS A 121 14.92 -4.72 3.02
C LYS A 121 14.68 -6.17 3.40
N ILE A 122 15.31 -7.11 2.69
CA ILE A 122 15.24 -8.54 2.99
C ILE A 122 15.75 -8.77 4.42
N GLU A 123 16.94 -8.29 4.75
CA GLU A 123 17.52 -8.44 6.11
C GLU A 123 16.63 -7.81 7.19
N ALA A 124 16.10 -6.60 6.95
CA ALA A 124 15.24 -5.92 7.90
C ALA A 124 13.90 -6.66 8.12
N LEU A 125 13.33 -7.22 7.04
CA LEU A 125 12.07 -7.94 7.10
C LEU A 125 12.25 -9.33 7.73
N GLU A 126 13.32 -10.04 7.43
CA GLU A 126 13.70 -11.30 8.09
C GLU A 126 13.89 -11.10 9.60
N ALA A 127 14.62 -10.06 10.00
CA ALA A 127 14.78 -9.72 11.41
C ALA A 127 13.44 -9.38 12.10
N SER A 128 12.54 -8.71 11.37
CA SER A 128 11.20 -8.40 11.87
C SER A 128 10.38 -9.67 12.08
N ILE A 129 10.39 -10.60 11.11
CA ILE A 129 9.74 -11.91 11.18
C ILE A 129 10.27 -12.75 12.34
N GLU A 130 11.60 -12.80 12.55
CA GLU A 130 12.20 -13.57 13.65
C GLU A 130 11.78 -13.03 15.03
N SER A 131 11.55 -11.73 15.13
CA SER A 131 11.18 -11.05 16.38
C SER A 131 9.68 -11.03 16.68
N GLU A 132 8.83 -11.32 15.69
CA GLU A 132 7.38 -11.24 15.82
C GLU A 132 6.80 -12.57 16.34
N ASP A 133 6.18 -12.54 17.52
CA ASP A 133 5.52 -13.71 18.14
C ASP A 133 4.13 -14.01 17.53
N GLY A 134 3.68 -13.22 16.57
CA GLY A 134 2.33 -13.19 15.98
C GLY A 134 2.19 -13.89 14.63
N ASP A 135 1.18 -13.48 13.86
CA ASP A 135 0.96 -13.96 12.48
C ASP A 135 1.91 -13.23 11.52
N THR A 136 2.88 -13.96 10.99
CA THR A 136 3.90 -13.47 10.06
C THR A 136 3.52 -13.63 8.59
N THR A 137 2.36 -14.22 8.27
CA THR A 137 1.99 -14.59 6.89
C THR A 137 2.10 -13.43 5.89
N ALA A 138 1.73 -12.21 6.30
CA ALA A 138 1.82 -11.02 5.44
C ALA A 138 3.28 -10.59 5.19
N MET A 139 4.11 -10.62 6.23
CA MET A 139 5.54 -10.29 6.13
C MET A 139 6.29 -11.35 5.32
N GLU A 140 5.97 -12.62 5.49
CA GLU A 140 6.53 -13.72 4.69
C GLU A 140 6.16 -13.59 3.21
N ALA A 141 4.94 -13.15 2.89
CA ALA A 141 4.53 -12.90 1.50
C ALA A 141 5.33 -11.73 0.87
N GLU A 142 5.54 -10.64 1.62
CA GLU A 142 6.39 -9.52 1.17
C GLU A 142 7.85 -9.94 1.01
N LEU A 143 8.36 -10.78 1.92
CA LEU A 143 9.71 -11.34 1.84
C LEU A 143 9.89 -12.18 0.57
N VAL A 144 8.89 -12.97 0.18
CA VAL A 144 8.90 -13.72 -1.08
C VAL A 144 8.96 -12.78 -2.29
N GLU A 145 8.18 -11.69 -2.28
CA GLU A 145 8.21 -10.69 -3.37
C GLU A 145 9.59 -10.01 -3.49
N LEU A 146 10.18 -9.61 -2.35
CA LEU A 146 11.52 -9.01 -2.33
C LEU A 146 12.59 -9.97 -2.82
N ASN A 147 12.55 -11.25 -2.42
CA ASN A 147 13.48 -12.26 -2.90
C ASN A 147 13.37 -12.49 -4.41
N VAL A 148 12.15 -12.53 -4.96
CA VAL A 148 11.95 -12.64 -6.42
C VAL A 148 12.55 -11.43 -7.14
N ASN A 149 12.35 -10.21 -6.63
CA ASN A 149 12.94 -9.01 -7.24
C ASN A 149 14.47 -9.01 -7.13
N PHE A 150 15.02 -9.51 -6.03
CA PHE A 150 16.47 -9.68 -5.84
C PHE A 150 17.04 -10.68 -6.83
N GLU A 151 16.42 -11.85 -6.99
CA GLU A 151 16.82 -12.84 -8.00
C GLU A 151 16.81 -12.25 -9.41
N LEU A 152 15.75 -11.52 -9.79
CA LEU A 152 15.66 -10.84 -11.09
C LEU A 152 16.74 -9.77 -11.28
N ALA A 153 17.14 -9.06 -10.22
CA ALA A 153 18.24 -8.11 -10.30
C ALA A 153 19.60 -8.82 -10.47
N CYS A 154 19.77 -9.97 -9.83
CA CYS A 154 20.99 -10.79 -9.91
C CYS A 154 21.13 -11.61 -11.19
N GLU A 155 20.08 -11.73 -12.00
CA GLU A 155 20.16 -12.32 -13.35
C GLU A 155 20.95 -11.44 -14.33
N ASP A 156 21.14 -10.15 -14.03
CA ASP A 156 21.98 -9.26 -14.85
C ASP A 156 23.47 -9.61 -14.65
N ASP A 157 24.20 -9.87 -15.72
CA ASP A 157 25.63 -10.19 -15.70
C ASP A 157 26.50 -9.09 -15.04
N ARG A 158 25.97 -7.85 -14.94
CA ARG A 158 26.64 -6.71 -14.29
C ARG A 158 26.40 -6.66 -12.78
N ALA A 159 25.45 -7.41 -12.26
CA ALA A 159 25.09 -7.41 -10.86
C ALA A 159 26.19 -8.07 -10.00
N ASP A 160 26.63 -7.39 -8.95
CA ASP A 160 27.51 -7.95 -7.92
C ASP A 160 26.66 -8.40 -6.74
N CYS A 161 26.00 -9.56 -6.91
CA CYS A 161 25.14 -10.11 -5.86
C CYS A 161 25.93 -10.98 -4.89
N PRO A 162 25.74 -10.81 -3.57
CA PRO A 162 26.29 -11.72 -2.57
C PRO A 162 25.86 -13.15 -2.87
N SER A 163 26.83 -14.04 -3.13
CA SER A 163 26.54 -15.45 -3.39
C SER A 163 26.16 -16.17 -2.09
N ASP A 164 24.91 -16.64 -2.05
CA ASP A 164 24.44 -17.87 -1.38
C ASP A 164 23.97 -17.83 0.09
N ASP A 165 23.95 -16.70 0.82
CA ASP A 165 23.29 -16.68 2.14
C ASP A 165 21.80 -16.27 2.09
N ILE A 166 21.33 -15.68 0.98
CA ILE A 166 19.92 -15.23 0.80
C ILE A 166 19.08 -16.27 0.02
N LYS A 167 19.72 -17.31 -0.53
CA LYS A 167 19.03 -18.42 -1.23
C LYS A 167 18.49 -19.43 -0.23
N SER A 168 17.39 -19.12 0.44
CA SER A 168 16.59 -20.14 1.11
C SER A 168 15.11 -19.97 0.83
N ALA A 169 14.74 -20.11 -0.44
CA ALA A 169 13.45 -20.68 -0.79
C ALA A 169 13.52 -21.31 -2.19
N ASN A 170 13.62 -22.63 -2.20
CA ASN A 170 13.18 -23.47 -3.32
C ASN A 170 14.15 -23.69 -4.49
N ASP A 171 15.41 -24.04 -4.23
CA ASP A 171 16.21 -24.80 -5.19
C ASP A 171 16.17 -26.30 -4.89
N THR A 172 15.54 -27.01 -5.82
CA THR A 172 15.64 -28.46 -5.94
C THR A 172 17.09 -28.77 -6.28
N GLU A 173 17.82 -29.33 -5.32
CA GLU A 173 19.23 -29.70 -5.47
C GLU A 173 19.50 -30.49 -6.76
N GLU A 174 20.10 -29.85 -7.77
CA GLU A 174 21.09 -30.52 -8.63
C GLU A 174 22.48 -30.43 -7.97
N SER A 175 22.55 -30.84 -6.71
CA SER A 175 23.81 -31.16 -6.05
C SER A 175 24.08 -32.63 -6.31
N SER A 176 25.12 -32.91 -7.11
CA SER A 176 25.60 -34.26 -7.39
C SER A 176 25.85 -35.02 -6.08
N LEU A 177 24.86 -35.82 -5.67
CA LEU A 177 24.96 -36.69 -4.50
C LEU A 177 25.95 -37.81 -4.80
N ASP A 178 27.08 -37.76 -4.10
CA ASP A 178 28.16 -38.74 -4.18
C ASP A 178 27.60 -40.15 -3.96
N THR A 179 27.72 -41.03 -4.97
CA THR A 179 27.03 -42.35 -5.02
C THR A 179 27.35 -43.23 -3.79
N ASN A 180 28.47 -42.98 -3.11
CA ASN A 180 28.85 -43.67 -1.88
C ASN A 180 28.03 -43.24 -0.65
N VAL A 181 27.59 -41.98 -0.57
CA VAL A 181 26.73 -41.48 0.52
C VAL A 181 25.32 -42.03 0.35
N ILE A 182 24.80 -42.07 -0.89
CA ILE A 182 23.50 -42.68 -1.21
C ILE A 182 23.46 -44.15 -0.78
N ILE A 183 24.51 -44.93 -1.07
CA ILE A 183 24.56 -46.35 -0.68
C ILE A 183 24.60 -46.50 0.86
N MET A 184 25.30 -45.61 1.57
CA MET A 184 25.36 -45.65 3.03
C MET A 184 24.00 -45.32 3.66
N VAL A 185 23.30 -44.29 3.15
CA VAL A 185 21.98 -43.88 3.65
C VAL A 185 20.92 -44.95 3.37
N ILE A 186 20.92 -45.54 2.16
CA ILE A 186 20.02 -46.64 1.81
C ILE A 186 20.30 -47.87 2.71
N GLY A 187 21.57 -48.18 2.99
CA GLY A 187 21.95 -49.26 3.90
C GLY A 187 21.40 -49.07 5.31
N ILE A 188 21.49 -47.85 5.85
CA ILE A 188 20.96 -47.53 7.18
C ILE A 188 19.42 -47.60 7.20
N LEU A 189 18.75 -47.11 6.15
CA LEU A 189 17.29 -47.16 6.05
C LEU A 189 16.74 -48.59 5.98
N ILE A 190 17.40 -49.49 5.26
CA ILE A 190 16.98 -50.90 5.17
C ILE A 190 17.15 -51.59 6.53
N VAL A 191 18.25 -51.34 7.23
CA VAL A 191 18.50 -51.93 8.56
C VAL A 191 17.53 -51.38 9.61
N ALA A 192 17.26 -50.08 9.59
CA ALA A 192 16.29 -49.44 10.49
C ALA A 192 14.86 -49.94 10.22
N SER A 193 14.49 -50.16 8.96
CA SER A 193 13.18 -50.69 8.58
C SER A 193 12.99 -52.14 9.02
N LEU A 194 14.03 -52.98 8.90
CA LEU A 194 13.99 -54.37 9.37
C LEU A 194 13.93 -54.47 10.90
N LEU A 195 14.60 -53.55 11.61
CA LEU A 195 14.49 -53.46 13.07
C LEU A 195 13.13 -52.90 13.51
N GLY A 196 12.59 -51.91 12.81
CA GLY A 196 11.26 -51.35 13.08
C GLY A 196 10.13 -52.37 12.91
N LEU A 197 10.21 -53.25 11.90
CA LEU A 197 9.21 -54.32 11.69
C LEU A 197 9.21 -55.38 12.80
N MET A 198 10.30 -55.57 13.54
CA MET A 198 10.30 -56.44 14.72
C MET A 198 9.57 -55.83 15.93
N PHE A 199 9.45 -54.50 16.01
CA PHE A 199 8.75 -53.83 17.11
C PHE A 199 7.24 -53.62 16.86
N VAL A 200 6.78 -53.58 15.61
CA VAL A 200 5.37 -53.35 15.27
C VAL A 200 4.47 -54.60 15.44
N ARG A 201 5.05 -55.79 15.69
CA ARG A 201 4.26 -57.02 15.87
C ARG A 201 3.59 -57.15 17.26
N SER A 202 3.80 -56.22 18.18
CA SER A 202 3.21 -56.28 19.53
C SER A 202 2.58 -54.97 19.97
N GLY A 203 1.52 -54.53 19.30
CA GLY A 203 0.71 -53.40 19.73
C GLY A 203 -0.64 -53.39 19.03
N LYS A 204 -1.65 -53.96 19.69
CA LYS A 204 -3.07 -53.80 19.35
C LYS A 204 -3.49 -52.48 19.99
N ASP A 205 -3.94 -51.48 19.23
CA ASP A 205 -4.75 -50.40 19.79
C ASP A 205 -5.69 -49.74 18.78
N GLU A 206 -6.82 -49.31 19.33
CA GLU A 206 -8.06 -48.88 18.71
C GLU A 206 -7.91 -47.61 17.85
N VAL A 207 -8.63 -47.62 16.71
CA VAL A 207 -8.87 -46.43 15.88
C VAL A 207 -9.95 -45.60 16.57
N ILE A 208 -9.61 -44.38 17.02
CA ILE A 208 -10.58 -43.41 17.54
C ILE A 208 -11.26 -42.74 16.34
N GLU A 209 -12.56 -43.03 16.14
CA GLU A 209 -13.41 -42.30 15.19
C GLU A 209 -13.66 -40.87 15.69
N THR A 210 -13.23 -39.87 14.91
CA THR A 210 -13.60 -38.47 15.10
C THR A 210 -15.06 -38.26 14.73
N LYS A 211 -15.90 -38.17 15.77
CA LYS A 211 -17.35 -37.99 15.65
C LYS A 211 -17.70 -36.49 15.53
N TRP A 212 -18.01 -36.04 14.32
CA TRP A 212 -18.58 -34.73 14.04
C TRP A 212 -20.04 -34.67 14.50
N ASN A 213 -20.26 -34.33 15.76
CA ASN A 213 -21.61 -34.20 16.31
C ASN A 213 -21.99 -32.72 16.37
N GLU A 214 -23.27 -32.40 16.18
CA GLU A 214 -23.80 -31.02 16.11
C GLU A 214 -23.44 -30.13 17.33
N ALA A 215 -23.10 -30.72 18.46
CA ALA A 215 -22.59 -30.03 19.65
C ALA A 215 -21.15 -29.47 19.51
N SER A 216 -20.40 -29.82 18.46
CA SER A 216 -19.04 -29.32 18.20
C SER A 216 -19.00 -28.21 17.14
N LEU A 217 -20.16 -27.64 16.78
CA LEU A 217 -20.21 -26.49 15.88
C LEU A 217 -19.86 -25.20 16.64
N PRO A 218 -19.03 -24.30 16.07
CA PRO A 218 -18.59 -23.05 16.71
C PRO A 218 -19.72 -22.11 17.17
N ALA A 219 -20.94 -22.27 16.65
CA ALA A 219 -22.11 -21.48 17.05
C ALA A 219 -22.57 -21.72 18.50
N HIS A 220 -22.11 -22.80 19.14
CA HIS A 220 -22.45 -23.15 20.52
C HIS A 220 -21.28 -22.99 21.49
N ASP A 221 -20.14 -22.44 21.04
CA ASP A 221 -19.01 -22.15 21.91
C ASP A 221 -19.33 -20.96 22.83
N ALA A 222 -19.60 -21.26 24.10
CA ALA A 222 -19.91 -20.29 25.13
C ALA A 222 -18.68 -19.47 25.60
N ILE A 223 -17.46 -19.80 25.13
CA ILE A 223 -16.23 -19.09 25.45
C ILE A 223 -15.93 -18.02 24.38
N ALA A 224 -16.38 -18.22 23.13
CA ALA A 224 -16.26 -17.24 22.04
C ALA A 224 -17.37 -16.17 22.04
N ASN A 225 -18.35 -16.25 22.95
CA ASN A 225 -19.36 -15.23 23.13
C ASN A 225 -18.79 -14.12 24.04
N SER A 226 -17.93 -13.29 23.45
CA SER A 226 -17.24 -12.18 24.08
C SER A 226 -18.19 -11.24 24.86
N MET A 227 -17.63 -10.61 25.88
CA MET A 227 -18.30 -9.73 26.88
C MET A 227 -19.04 -8.49 26.32
N TYR A 228 -19.08 -8.30 25.00
CA TYR A 228 -19.96 -7.34 24.32
C TYR A 228 -20.92 -8.12 23.42
N GLY A 229 -22.16 -8.28 23.92
CA GLY A 229 -23.39 -8.72 23.24
C GLY A 229 -23.26 -9.43 21.89
N GLY A 230 -23.49 -10.75 21.89
CA GLY A 230 -23.52 -11.58 20.70
C GLY A 230 -24.46 -11.08 19.58
N ALA A 231 -24.13 -11.45 18.35
CA ALA A 231 -24.78 -11.01 17.11
C ALA A 231 -26.26 -11.43 16.95
N GLN A 232 -26.89 -12.04 17.96
CA GLN A 232 -28.29 -12.48 17.88
C GLN A 232 -29.26 -11.30 17.74
N GLU A 233 -28.97 -10.11 18.29
CA GLU A 233 -29.91 -8.98 18.21
C GLU A 233 -29.97 -8.30 16.84
N ILE A 234 -28.91 -8.37 16.03
CA ILE A 234 -28.91 -7.76 14.69
C ILE A 234 -29.85 -8.50 13.73
N PHE A 235 -30.01 -9.82 13.92
CA PHE A 235 -30.90 -10.64 13.09
C PHE A 235 -32.37 -10.67 13.56
N GLN A 236 -32.72 -9.94 14.62
CA GLN A 236 -34.09 -9.83 15.11
C GLN A 236 -34.77 -8.48 14.84
N GLN A 237 -34.17 -7.58 14.06
CA GLN A 237 -34.86 -6.35 13.68
C GLN A 237 -36.12 -6.66 12.84
N PRO A 238 -37.33 -6.31 13.32
CA PRO A 238 -38.53 -6.43 12.52
C PRO A 238 -38.51 -5.35 11.45
N VAL A 239 -38.50 -5.77 10.18
CA VAL A 239 -38.75 -4.90 9.03
C VAL A 239 -40.13 -4.24 9.18
N ALA A 240 -40.15 -2.91 9.24
CA ALA A 240 -41.38 -2.13 9.23
C ALA A 240 -42.04 -2.24 7.86
N TYR A 241 -43.23 -2.86 7.83
CA TYR A 241 -44.09 -2.95 6.65
C TYR A 241 -44.59 -1.54 6.25
N ALA A 242 -44.15 -1.05 5.10
CA ALA A 242 -44.87 0.00 4.38
C ALA A 242 -46.10 -0.63 3.69
N ALA A 243 -47.24 0.06 3.80
CA ALA A 243 -48.57 -0.42 3.45
C ALA A 243 -48.72 -0.85 1.97
N PRO A 244 -49.59 -1.84 1.67
CA PRO A 244 -49.78 -2.35 0.32
C PRO A 244 -50.63 -1.39 -0.53
N VAL A 245 -50.05 -0.84 -1.58
CA VAL A 245 -50.83 -0.26 -2.69
C VAL A 245 -51.27 -1.41 -3.60
N ALA A 246 -52.56 -1.41 -3.94
CA ALA A 246 -53.29 -2.51 -4.54
C ALA A 246 -52.65 -3.09 -5.82
N VAL A 247 -52.64 -4.42 -5.86
CA VAL A 247 -52.25 -5.26 -7.00
C VAL A 247 -53.33 -5.18 -8.08
N GLN A 248 -52.96 -4.79 -9.30
CA GLN A 248 -53.73 -5.10 -10.50
C GLN A 248 -52.99 -6.16 -11.32
N GLN A 249 -53.72 -7.21 -11.70
CA GLN A 249 -53.25 -8.42 -12.38
C GLN A 249 -52.99 -8.21 -13.90
N PRO A 250 -52.31 -9.16 -14.58
CA PRO A 250 -51.39 -8.90 -15.68
C PRO A 250 -52.02 -9.04 -17.06
N VAL A 251 -51.56 -8.26 -18.04
CA VAL A 251 -51.75 -8.51 -19.47
C VAL A 251 -50.51 -8.15 -20.32
N ALA A 252 -50.03 -9.18 -21.02
CA ALA A 252 -49.20 -9.27 -22.24
C ALA A 252 -48.18 -8.17 -22.65
N GLN A 253 -46.90 -8.61 -22.72
CA GLN A 253 -45.78 -8.32 -23.65
C GLN A 253 -45.94 -7.19 -24.71
N PRO A 254 -44.90 -6.35 -24.96
CA PRO A 254 -43.66 -6.81 -25.62
C PRO A 254 -42.34 -6.20 -25.09
N VAL A 255 -41.23 -6.82 -25.50
CA VAL A 255 -39.84 -6.44 -25.24
C VAL A 255 -39.58 -5.00 -25.67
N VAL A 256 -39.13 -4.14 -24.74
CA VAL A 256 -38.58 -2.82 -25.04
C VAL A 256 -37.27 -2.66 -24.26
N MET A 257 -36.25 -2.17 -24.96
CA MET A 257 -34.89 -1.87 -24.55
C MET A 257 -34.78 -1.26 -23.13
N PRO A 258 -33.68 -1.48 -22.38
CA PRO A 258 -33.49 -0.83 -21.09
C PRO A 258 -33.54 0.69 -21.26
N ALA A 259 -34.52 1.30 -20.60
CA ALA A 259 -34.75 2.73 -20.53
C ALA A 259 -33.65 3.43 -19.71
N PRO A 260 -33.38 4.72 -19.98
CA PRO A 260 -32.36 5.49 -19.27
C PRO A 260 -32.72 5.62 -17.79
N VAL A 261 -31.69 5.50 -16.95
CA VAL A 261 -31.75 5.73 -15.51
C VAL A 261 -32.38 7.11 -15.26
N ALA A 262 -33.51 7.15 -14.54
CA ALA A 262 -34.12 8.41 -14.17
C ALA A 262 -33.13 9.21 -13.30
N PRO A 263 -32.85 10.49 -13.62
CA PRO A 263 -31.93 11.29 -12.84
C PRO A 263 -32.51 11.47 -11.43
N VAL A 264 -31.68 11.23 -10.42
CA VAL A 264 -31.96 11.58 -9.02
C VAL A 264 -32.30 13.06 -9.00
N ALA A 265 -33.58 13.39 -8.81
CA ALA A 265 -34.03 14.77 -8.87
C ALA A 265 -33.49 15.50 -7.64
N GLY A 266 -32.63 16.49 -7.88
CA GLY A 266 -32.10 17.37 -6.85
C GLY A 266 -33.20 18.23 -6.21
N PRO A 267 -32.85 18.97 -5.15
CA PRO A 267 -33.75 19.91 -4.49
C PRO A 267 -34.35 20.94 -5.46
N ALA A 268 -35.49 21.52 -5.09
CA ALA A 268 -36.15 22.53 -5.93
C ALA A 268 -35.24 23.75 -6.15
N LEU A 269 -35.10 24.16 -7.41
CA LEU A 269 -34.24 25.31 -7.77
C LEU A 269 -34.81 26.62 -7.19
N PRO A 270 -33.96 27.52 -6.68
CA PRO A 270 -34.39 28.83 -6.24
C PRO A 270 -34.79 29.71 -7.45
N PRO A 271 -35.52 30.82 -7.24
CA PRO A 271 -36.06 31.66 -8.33
C PRO A 271 -35.02 32.22 -9.30
N GLY A 272 -33.73 32.26 -8.91
CA GLY A 272 -32.60 32.69 -9.73
C GLY A 272 -31.89 31.58 -10.50
N GLY A 273 -32.33 30.31 -10.38
CA GLY A 273 -31.65 29.15 -10.96
C GLY A 273 -30.49 28.64 -10.09
N LEU A 274 -29.58 27.86 -10.68
CA LEU A 274 -28.39 27.36 -9.99
C LEU A 274 -27.46 28.52 -9.58
N PRO A 275 -26.73 28.39 -8.46
CA PRO A 275 -25.68 29.34 -8.11
C PRO A 275 -24.65 29.48 -9.24
N ALA A 276 -24.04 30.67 -9.36
CA ALA A 276 -23.06 30.93 -10.42
C ALA A 276 -21.91 29.92 -10.37
N GLY A 277 -21.68 29.21 -11.47
CA GLY A 277 -20.63 28.20 -11.60
C GLY A 277 -21.01 26.78 -11.16
N TRP A 278 -22.25 26.55 -10.69
CA TRP A 278 -22.71 25.22 -10.28
C TRP A 278 -23.33 24.42 -11.43
N THR A 279 -23.03 23.13 -11.49
CA THR A 279 -23.68 22.19 -12.41
C THR A 279 -24.89 21.51 -11.77
N MET A 280 -25.74 20.88 -12.58
CA MET A 280 -26.92 20.17 -12.09
C MET A 280 -26.55 18.97 -11.21
N GLU A 281 -25.43 18.31 -11.47
CA GLU A 281 -24.95 17.21 -10.62
C GLU A 281 -24.55 17.72 -9.23
N GLN A 282 -23.79 18.82 -9.15
CA GLN A 282 -23.45 19.44 -7.87
C GLN A 282 -24.70 19.88 -7.10
N TRP A 283 -25.73 20.33 -7.80
CA TRP A 283 -27.00 20.70 -7.18
C TRP A 283 -27.73 19.51 -6.57
N VAL A 284 -27.71 18.36 -7.22
CA VAL A 284 -28.34 17.14 -6.70
C VAL A 284 -27.71 16.72 -5.36
N TYR A 285 -26.40 16.88 -5.21
CA TYR A 285 -25.68 16.47 -3.99
C TYR A 285 -25.63 17.55 -2.91
N TYR A 286 -25.43 18.82 -3.28
CA TYR A 286 -25.15 19.90 -2.32
C TYR A 286 -26.24 20.99 -2.26
N GLY A 287 -27.26 20.89 -3.11
CA GLY A 287 -28.29 21.93 -3.22
C GLY A 287 -29.12 22.11 -1.94
N GLN A 288 -29.35 21.06 -1.15
CA GLN A 288 -30.14 21.19 0.09
C GLN A 288 -29.37 22.00 1.14
N GLN A 289 -28.08 21.72 1.31
CA GLN A 289 -27.23 22.47 2.23
C GLN A 289 -27.13 23.95 1.83
N TYR A 290 -27.10 24.24 0.53
CA TYR A 290 -27.11 25.60 0.02
C TYR A 290 -28.43 26.35 0.33
N LEU A 291 -29.58 25.69 0.17
CA LEU A 291 -30.88 26.27 0.50
C LEU A 291 -31.04 26.52 2.01
N ASP A 292 -30.57 25.59 2.85
CA ASP A 292 -30.59 25.73 4.31
C ASP A 292 -29.75 26.92 4.78
N GLN A 293 -28.59 27.16 4.14
CA GLN A 293 -27.74 28.31 4.44
C GLN A 293 -28.38 29.64 4.02
N MET A 294 -29.09 29.67 2.89
CA MET A 294 -29.83 30.86 2.45
C MET A 294 -31.02 31.20 3.37
N ASN A 295 -31.69 30.19 3.94
CA ASN A 295 -32.84 30.40 4.83
C ASN A 295 -32.45 30.83 6.26
N GLN A 296 -31.15 30.83 6.60
CA GLN A 296 -30.65 31.31 7.89
C GLN A 296 -30.29 32.80 7.92
N TYR A 297 -30.48 33.53 6.81
CA TYR A 297 -30.24 34.98 6.69
C TYR A 297 -31.50 35.76 6.34
#